data_AF-A0A0X3UPX6-F1
#
_entry.id   AF-A0A0X3UPX6-F1
#
_cell.length_a   1.000
_cell.length_b   1.000
_cell.length_c   1.000
_cell.angle_alpha   90.00
_cell.angle_beta   90.00
_cell.angle_gamma   90.00
#
_symmetry.space_group_name_H-M   'P 1'
#
loop_
_entity.id
_entity.type
_entity.pdbx_description
1 polymer ?
#
loop_
_entity_poly.entity_id
_entity_poly.type
_entity_poly.pdbx_seq_one_letter_code
_entity_poly.pdbx_strand_id
1 'polypeptide(L)'
;MTAVLQVESGPVVGRPGGFRFDGVERWTWWGQDQYGEDAVAVRGGRVVTFGSIAECQAGFPIRTVALATRTEAEDDPDPVAADLGPAQDWVRGKRLAVPLESVLNLWNWGIDVAYSTGLVFSQRAKRHDVCYDKLMAHHAPWMFGVEEYHPIWSVRELAVLRVAMERSVHVLRTALPPA
;
A
#
# COMPACT_ATOMS: atom_id res chain seq x y z
N MET A 1 16.34 27.21 5.47
CA MET A 1 14.91 27.36 5.15
C MET A 1 14.45 26.05 4.55
N THR A 2 13.73 25.22 5.32
CA THR A 2 13.16 23.97 4.83
C THR A 2 11.89 24.31 4.05
N ALA A 3 11.91 24.14 2.73
CA ALA A 3 10.72 24.35 1.91
C ALA A 3 9.68 23.29 2.27
N VAL A 4 8.52 23.72 2.78
CA VAL A 4 7.38 22.83 3.00
C VAL A 4 6.88 22.35 1.64
N LEU A 5 6.79 21.04 1.45
CA LEU A 5 6.25 20.44 0.24
C LEU A 5 4.76 20.77 0.13
N GLN A 6 4.35 21.44 -0.94
CA GLN A 6 2.92 21.60 -1.25
C GLN A 6 2.42 20.31 -1.90
N VAL A 7 1.61 19.54 -1.18
CA VAL A 7 0.84 18.43 -1.73
C VAL A 7 -0.53 18.93 -2.20
N GLU A 8 -1.07 18.29 -3.25
CA GLU A 8 -2.40 18.61 -3.77
C GLU A 8 -3.49 17.84 -3.01
N SER A 9 -3.19 16.60 -2.64
CA SER A 9 -4.02 15.72 -1.84
C SER A 9 -3.15 14.75 -1.03
N GLY A 10 -3.71 14.18 0.02
CA GLY A 10 -3.01 13.25 0.89
C GLY A 10 -3.71 13.07 2.23
N PRO A 11 -3.15 12.25 3.11
CA PRO A 11 -3.76 11.96 4.40
C PRO A 11 -3.77 13.20 5.32
N VAL A 12 -4.85 13.33 6.09
CA VAL A 12 -5.03 14.38 7.13
C VAL A 12 -4.20 14.05 8.36
N VAL A 13 -4.07 12.76 8.67
CA VAL A 13 -3.14 12.22 9.68
C VAL A 13 -2.40 11.06 9.04
N GLY A 14 -1.08 11.10 9.09
CA GLY A 14 -0.26 10.10 8.44
C GLY A 14 1.06 9.84 9.14
N ARG A 15 1.80 8.90 8.55
CA ARG A 15 3.14 8.48 8.93
C ARG A 15 3.89 8.04 7.67
N PRO A 16 5.21 7.85 7.72
CA PRO A 16 5.94 7.24 6.62
C PRO A 16 5.44 5.82 6.35
N GLY A 17 5.03 5.55 5.11
CA GLY A 17 4.75 4.22 4.59
C GLY A 17 5.76 3.89 3.49
N GLY A 18 6.36 2.70 3.56
CA GLY A 18 7.44 2.28 2.66
C GLY A 18 7.06 1.07 1.82
N PHE A 19 7.57 1.00 0.60
CA PHE A 19 7.51 -0.20 -0.24
C PHE A 19 8.74 -0.32 -1.14
N ARG A 20 9.10 -1.57 -1.48
CA ARG A 20 10.09 -1.89 -2.52
C ARG A 20 9.36 -2.36 -3.77
N PHE A 21 9.50 -1.62 -4.86
CA PHE A 21 8.81 -1.88 -6.12
C PHE A 21 9.75 -1.67 -7.32
N ASP A 22 9.76 -2.64 -8.25
CA ASP A 22 10.73 -2.71 -9.35
C ASP A 22 12.19 -2.58 -8.85
N GLY A 23 12.48 -3.19 -7.69
CA GLY A 23 13.81 -3.21 -7.07
C GLY A 23 14.23 -1.93 -6.34
N VAL A 24 13.39 -0.90 -6.34
CA VAL A 24 13.68 0.39 -5.69
C VAL A 24 12.79 0.56 -4.47
N GLU A 25 13.41 0.83 -3.33
CA GLU A 25 12.72 1.21 -2.10
C GLU A 25 12.29 2.68 -2.16
N ARG A 26 11.05 2.96 -1.77
CA ARG A 26 10.48 4.31 -1.74
C ARG A 26 9.65 4.48 -0.48
N TRP A 27 9.68 5.70 0.05
CA TRP A 27 8.88 6.13 1.18
C TRP A 27 7.88 7.19 0.74
N THR A 28 6.67 7.19 1.29
CA THR A 28 5.65 8.22 1.06
C THR A 28 4.94 8.54 2.37
N TRP A 29 4.32 9.72 2.46
CA TRP A 29 3.41 10.01 3.54
C TRP A 29 2.09 9.25 3.29
N TRP A 30 1.70 8.39 4.22
CA TRP A 30 0.55 7.47 4.12
C TRP A 30 -0.29 7.55 5.39
N GLY A 31 -1.61 7.42 5.27
CA GLY A 31 -2.53 7.40 6.40
C GLY A 31 -3.96 7.67 5.96
N GLN A 32 -4.80 8.12 6.88
CA GLN A 32 -6.21 8.37 6.59
C GLN A 32 -6.46 9.79 6.11
N ASP A 33 -7.30 9.93 5.09
CA ASP A 33 -7.81 11.21 4.64
C ASP A 33 -9.00 11.69 5.49
N GLN A 34 -9.65 12.78 5.05
CA GLN A 34 -10.80 13.37 5.75
C GLN A 34 -12.08 12.51 5.76
N TYR A 35 -12.13 11.45 4.93
CA TYR A 35 -13.22 10.49 4.84
C TYR A 35 -12.90 9.17 5.57
N GLY A 36 -11.68 9.04 6.11
CA GLY A 36 -11.21 7.82 6.76
C GLY A 36 -10.69 6.76 5.80
N GLU A 37 -10.49 7.11 4.52
CA GLU A 37 -9.92 6.20 3.52
C GLU A 37 -8.39 6.25 3.59
N ASP A 38 -7.75 5.09 3.41
CA ASP A 38 -6.29 5.00 3.36
C ASP A 38 -5.78 5.65 2.06
N ALA A 39 -4.87 6.61 2.22
CA ALA A 39 -4.40 7.50 1.18
C ALA A 39 -2.90 7.77 1.29
N VAL A 40 -2.30 8.12 0.15
CA VAL A 40 -0.91 8.56 0.02
C VAL A 40 -0.85 10.01 -0.40
N ALA A 41 0.24 10.69 -0.04
CA ALA A 41 0.51 12.04 -0.52
C ALA A 41 0.73 12.07 -2.03
N VAL A 42 0.05 13.02 -2.70
CA VAL A 42 0.05 13.17 -4.16
C VAL A 42 0.32 14.62 -4.58
N ARG A 43 1.03 14.76 -5.70
CA ARG A 43 1.31 16.03 -6.37
C ARG A 43 1.37 15.82 -7.88
N GLY A 44 0.66 16.62 -8.66
CA GLY A 44 0.57 16.48 -10.11
C GLY A 44 0.01 15.13 -10.53
N GLY A 45 -0.92 14.57 -9.76
CA GLY A 45 -1.48 13.23 -9.98
C GLY A 45 -0.48 12.07 -9.78
N ARG A 46 0.68 12.33 -9.17
CA ARG A 46 1.69 11.31 -8.86
C ARG A 46 1.96 11.21 -7.37
N VAL A 47 2.37 10.04 -6.91
CA VAL A 47 2.78 9.81 -5.51
C VAL A 47 4.04 10.62 -5.22
N VAL A 48 4.04 11.32 -4.09
CA VAL A 48 5.24 12.00 -3.57
C VAL A 48 6.10 10.98 -2.85
N THR A 49 7.30 10.72 -3.36
CA THR A 49 8.21 9.70 -2.80
C THR A 49 9.53 10.28 -2.31
N PHE A 50 10.10 9.62 -1.30
CA PHE A 50 11.37 9.96 -0.65
C PHE A 50 12.29 8.74 -0.61
N GLY A 51 13.59 8.98 -0.43
CA GLY A 51 14.60 7.92 -0.33
C GLY A 51 14.70 7.32 1.07
N SER A 52 14.16 7.98 2.09
CA SER A 52 14.17 7.49 3.48
C SER A 52 12.97 7.95 4.30
N ILE A 53 12.75 7.29 5.43
CA ILE A 53 11.79 7.69 6.47
C ILE A 53 12.06 9.15 6.91
N ALA A 54 13.33 9.48 7.20
CA ALA A 54 13.73 10.79 7.69
C ALA A 54 13.43 11.91 6.67
N GLU A 55 13.71 11.67 5.39
CA GLU A 55 13.35 12.60 4.31
C GLU A 55 11.84 12.77 4.19
N CYS A 56 11.08 11.67 4.30
CA CYS A 56 9.62 11.71 4.28
C CYS A 56 9.07 12.54 5.44
N GLN A 57 9.57 12.33 6.66
CA GLN A 57 9.17 13.11 7.84
C GLN A 57 9.53 14.60 7.68
N ALA A 58 10.73 14.90 7.17
CA ALA A 58 11.17 16.27 6.92
C ALA A 58 10.33 16.98 5.84
N GLY A 59 9.75 16.23 4.89
CA GLY A 59 8.82 16.74 3.88
C GLY A 59 7.42 17.06 4.41
N PHE A 60 7.01 16.45 5.52
CA PHE A 60 5.72 16.65 6.19
C PHE A 60 5.88 17.06 7.65
N PRO A 61 6.57 18.19 7.95
CA PRO A 61 6.82 18.61 9.31
C PRO A 61 5.51 19.05 9.97
N ILE A 62 4.97 18.18 10.83
CA ILE A 62 4.03 18.45 11.93
C ILE A 62 2.93 19.47 11.56
N ARG A 63 2.02 19.07 10.66
CA ARG A 63 0.65 19.64 10.56
C ARG A 63 -0.46 18.62 10.82
N THR A 64 -0.11 17.44 11.32
CA THR A 64 -1.04 16.35 11.66
C THR A 64 -1.33 16.24 13.17
N VAL A 65 -0.86 17.20 13.99
CA VAL A 65 -1.13 17.26 15.44
C VAL A 65 -2.19 18.31 15.73
N ALA A 66 -3.44 17.98 15.41
CA ALA A 66 -4.60 18.64 15.99
C ALA A 66 -5.82 17.69 16.02
N LEU A 67 -5.60 16.44 16.45
CA LEU A 67 -6.68 15.51 16.87
C LEU A 67 -6.16 14.23 17.55
N ALA A 68 -4.85 13.98 17.57
CA ALA A 68 -4.26 12.93 18.38
C ALA A 68 -3.82 13.47 19.75
N THR A 69 -4.76 13.68 20.67
CA THR A 69 -4.50 13.30 22.07
C THR A 69 -4.43 11.77 22.10
N ARG A 70 -3.37 11.22 21.54
CA ARG A 70 -2.97 9.84 21.72
C ARG A 70 -1.52 9.93 22.11
N THR A 71 -1.32 9.75 23.41
CA THR A 71 -0.04 9.65 24.10
C THR A 71 0.99 9.01 23.19
N GLU A 72 2.11 9.72 23.04
CA GLU A 72 3.31 9.28 22.36
C GLU A 72 3.63 7.84 22.78
N ALA A 73 3.46 6.90 21.86
CA ALA A 73 4.11 5.61 21.98
C ALA A 73 5.53 5.83 21.45
N GLU A 74 6.42 6.27 22.33
CA GLU A 74 7.85 6.52 22.04
C GLU A 74 8.64 5.24 21.67
N ASP A 75 7.98 4.07 21.57
CA ASP A 75 8.61 2.77 21.32
C ASP A 75 8.06 2.00 20.10
N ASP A 76 7.24 2.63 19.23
CA ASP A 76 6.79 1.95 18.01
C ASP A 76 8.00 1.81 17.06
N PRO A 77 8.39 0.58 16.66
CA PRO A 77 9.54 0.39 15.78
C PRO A 77 9.32 1.11 14.46
N ASP A 78 10.40 1.61 13.86
CA ASP A 78 10.36 2.23 12.55
C ASP A 78 9.59 1.33 11.55
N PRO A 79 8.71 1.90 10.72
CA PRO A 79 7.97 1.13 9.74
C PRO A 79 8.96 0.39 8.84
N VAL A 80 8.64 -0.86 8.49
CA VAL A 80 9.42 -1.65 7.53
C VAL A 80 8.78 -1.53 6.15
N ALA A 81 9.58 -1.25 5.12
CA ALA A 81 9.08 -1.17 3.76
C ALA A 81 8.54 -2.53 3.29
N ALA A 82 7.31 -2.56 2.78
CA ALA A 82 6.71 -3.76 2.20
C ALA A 82 7.43 -4.18 0.92
N ASP A 83 7.91 -5.43 0.84
CA ASP A 83 8.55 -5.93 -0.38
C ASP A 83 7.50 -6.45 -1.39
N LEU A 84 7.34 -5.72 -2.50
CA LEU A 84 6.38 -6.04 -3.55
C LEU A 84 7.01 -6.88 -4.67
N GLY A 85 8.34 -7.02 -4.69
CA GLY A 85 9.09 -7.76 -5.72
C GLY A 85 8.61 -9.20 -5.92
N PRO A 86 8.41 -9.99 -4.85
CA PRO A 86 7.91 -11.36 -4.95
C PRO A 86 6.58 -11.48 -5.71
N ALA A 87 5.62 -10.57 -5.47
CA ALA A 87 4.35 -10.56 -6.19
C ALA A 87 4.53 -10.19 -7.67
N GLN A 88 5.41 -9.23 -7.98
CA GLN A 88 5.73 -8.90 -9.37
C GLN A 88 6.35 -10.08 -10.12
N ASP A 89 7.24 -10.84 -9.48
CA ASP A 89 7.84 -12.03 -10.08
C ASP A 89 6.85 -13.17 -10.26
N TRP A 90 5.91 -13.34 -9.32
CA TRP A 90 4.80 -14.28 -9.47
C TRP A 90 3.91 -13.92 -10.66
N VAL A 91 3.55 -12.63 -10.84
CA VAL A 91 2.80 -12.13 -12.00
C VAL A 91 3.53 -12.39 -13.31
N ARG A 92 4.87 -12.25 -13.34
CA ARG A 92 5.71 -12.56 -14.50
C ARG A 92 5.92 -14.06 -14.75
N GLY A 93 5.36 -14.93 -13.91
CA GLY A 93 5.51 -16.39 -14.03
C GLY A 93 6.86 -16.93 -13.59
N LYS A 94 7.69 -16.11 -12.92
CA LYS A 94 9.00 -16.53 -12.38
C LYS A 94 8.89 -17.31 -11.07
N ARG A 95 7.71 -17.32 -10.44
CA ARG A 95 7.42 -18.06 -9.22
C ARG A 95 6.14 -18.87 -9.41
N LEU A 96 6.14 -20.10 -8.92
CA LEU A 96 4.98 -21.00 -8.98
C LEU A 96 4.00 -20.74 -7.83
N ALA A 97 4.53 -20.63 -6.60
CA ALA A 97 3.73 -20.36 -5.41
C ALA A 97 3.34 -18.88 -5.29
N VAL A 98 2.14 -18.62 -4.78
CA VAL A 98 1.65 -17.27 -4.48
C VAL A 98 2.38 -16.72 -3.25
N PRO A 99 3.10 -15.59 -3.34
CA PRO A 99 3.70 -14.96 -2.17
C PRO A 99 2.65 -14.13 -1.43
N LEU A 100 1.93 -14.78 -0.51
CA LEU A 100 0.71 -14.25 0.10
C LEU A 100 0.88 -12.84 0.68
N GLU A 101 1.91 -12.59 1.49
CA GLU A 101 2.18 -11.28 2.08
C GLU A 101 2.47 -10.21 1.01
N SER A 102 3.38 -10.49 0.08
CA SER A 102 3.73 -9.55 -0.99
C SER A 102 2.55 -9.25 -1.92
N VAL A 103 1.69 -10.24 -2.16
CA VAL A 103 0.46 -10.09 -2.96
C VAL A 103 -0.58 -9.24 -2.23
N LEU A 104 -0.79 -9.45 -0.94
CA LEU A 104 -1.69 -8.60 -0.14
C LEU A 104 -1.18 -7.15 -0.12
N ASN A 105 0.10 -6.96 0.19
CA ASN A 105 0.72 -5.64 0.22
C ASN A 105 0.61 -4.94 -1.14
N LEU A 106 0.86 -5.64 -2.26
CA LEU A 106 0.72 -5.09 -3.60
C LEU A 106 -0.73 -4.75 -3.94
N TRP A 107 -1.70 -5.52 -3.43
CA TRP A 107 -3.12 -5.19 -3.57
C TRP A 107 -3.43 -3.89 -2.83
N ASN A 108 -3.07 -3.79 -1.54
CA ASN A 108 -3.36 -2.64 -0.68
C ASN A 108 -2.72 -1.37 -1.23
N TRP A 109 -1.43 -1.41 -1.58
CA TRP A 109 -0.79 -0.27 -2.24
C TRP A 109 -1.45 0.11 -3.56
N GLY A 110 -1.92 -0.88 -4.34
CA GLY A 110 -2.68 -0.62 -5.57
C GLY A 110 -3.99 0.13 -5.31
N ILE A 111 -4.71 -0.22 -4.25
CA ILE A 111 -5.95 0.44 -3.79
C ILE A 111 -5.65 1.89 -3.39
N ASP A 112 -4.73 2.08 -2.44
CA ASP A 112 -4.46 3.39 -1.82
C ASP A 112 -3.91 4.38 -2.85
N VAL A 113 -3.01 3.91 -3.73
CA VAL A 113 -2.42 4.74 -4.79
C VAL A 113 -3.47 5.09 -5.84
N ALA A 114 -4.30 4.12 -6.27
CA ALA A 114 -5.36 4.40 -7.23
C ALA A 114 -6.35 5.43 -6.70
N TYR A 115 -6.78 5.26 -5.44
CA TYR A 115 -7.65 6.20 -4.75
C TYR A 115 -7.03 7.61 -4.74
N SER A 116 -5.79 7.72 -4.28
CA SER A 116 -5.13 9.01 -4.07
C SER A 116 -4.79 9.75 -5.36
N THR A 117 -4.59 9.02 -6.46
CA THR A 117 -4.22 9.58 -7.77
C THR A 117 -5.40 9.69 -8.74
N GLY A 118 -6.59 9.23 -8.35
CA GLY A 118 -7.77 9.19 -9.21
C GLY A 118 -7.68 8.18 -10.36
N LEU A 119 -6.75 7.23 -10.30
CA LEU A 119 -6.64 6.15 -11.28
C LEU A 119 -7.77 5.13 -11.07
N VAL A 120 -8.26 4.57 -12.17
CA VAL A 120 -9.30 3.54 -12.11
C VAL A 120 -8.69 2.23 -11.63
N PHE A 121 -9.17 1.73 -10.49
CA PHE A 121 -8.84 0.40 -9.99
C PHE A 121 -10.11 -0.29 -9.51
N SER A 122 -10.48 -1.38 -10.18
CA SER A 122 -11.68 -2.16 -9.82
C SER A 122 -11.38 -3.02 -8.59
N GLN A 123 -11.51 -2.41 -7.41
CA GLN A 123 -11.21 -3.04 -6.13
C GLN A 123 -12.13 -4.22 -5.82
N ARG A 124 -13.44 -4.03 -6.03
CA ARG A 124 -14.47 -4.92 -5.48
C ARG A 124 -15.41 -5.46 -6.54
N ALA A 125 -15.54 -6.77 -6.52
CA ALA A 125 -16.48 -7.57 -7.27
C ALA A 125 -16.44 -8.97 -6.66
N LYS A 126 -17.58 -9.66 -6.58
CA LYS A 126 -17.76 -10.90 -5.79
C LYS A 126 -16.55 -11.84 -5.69
N ARG A 127 -15.89 -12.17 -6.81
CA ARG A 127 -14.72 -13.08 -6.80
C ARG A 127 -13.40 -12.42 -6.37
N HIS A 128 -13.23 -11.12 -6.59
CA HIS A 128 -12.09 -10.36 -6.05
C HIS A 128 -12.18 -10.31 -4.53
N ASP A 129 -13.38 -10.06 -3.99
CA ASP A 129 -13.63 -10.00 -2.55
C ASP A 129 -13.23 -11.32 -1.87
N VAL A 130 -13.64 -12.47 -2.44
CA VAL A 130 -13.23 -13.80 -1.93
C VAL A 130 -11.70 -13.98 -1.93
N CYS A 131 -11.01 -13.53 -2.98
CA CYS A 131 -9.55 -13.67 -3.04
C CYS A 131 -8.87 -12.76 -2.01
N TYR A 132 -9.37 -11.54 -1.85
CA TYR A 132 -8.87 -10.58 -0.87
C TYR A 132 -9.10 -11.08 0.56
N ASP A 133 -10.30 -11.57 0.87
CA ASP A 133 -10.64 -12.15 2.18
C ASP A 133 -9.71 -13.32 2.55
N LYS A 134 -9.35 -14.17 1.59
CA LYS A 134 -8.38 -15.26 1.82
C LYS A 134 -6.99 -14.73 2.20
N LEU A 135 -6.54 -13.67 1.54
CA LEU A 135 -5.26 -13.02 1.87
C LEU A 135 -5.33 -12.37 3.25
N MET A 136 -6.42 -11.67 3.56
CA MET A 136 -6.63 -11.03 4.86
C MET A 136 -6.74 -12.06 5.98
N ALA A 137 -7.45 -13.18 5.77
CA ALA A 137 -7.56 -14.26 6.74
C ALA A 137 -6.22 -14.92 7.01
N HIS A 138 -5.36 -15.04 6.00
CA HIS A 138 -3.99 -15.50 6.19
C HIS A 138 -3.14 -14.52 7.00
N HIS A 139 -3.24 -13.22 6.70
CA HIS A 139 -2.44 -12.18 7.36
C HIS A 139 -2.89 -11.90 8.80
N ALA A 140 -4.19 -11.91 9.05
CA ALA A 140 -4.81 -11.56 10.31
C ALA A 140 -5.98 -12.52 10.63
N PRO A 141 -5.66 -13.80 10.95
CA PRO A 141 -6.65 -14.86 11.14
C PRO A 141 -7.64 -14.57 12.28
N TRP A 142 -7.20 -13.84 13.30
CA TRP A 142 -8.03 -13.40 14.42
C TRP A 142 -9.25 -12.56 13.99
N MET A 143 -9.18 -11.81 12.87
CA MET A 143 -10.33 -11.07 12.34
C MET A 143 -11.44 -11.99 11.81
N PHE A 144 -11.10 -13.24 11.54
CA PHE A 144 -11.99 -14.25 10.98
C PHE A 144 -12.36 -15.32 12.02
N GLY A 145 -11.99 -15.11 13.29
CA GLY A 145 -12.29 -16.04 14.38
C GLY A 145 -11.55 -17.38 14.27
N VAL A 146 -10.39 -17.41 13.60
CA VAL A 146 -9.53 -18.59 13.49
C VAL A 146 -8.13 -18.26 14.03
N GLU A 147 -7.39 -19.29 14.46
CA GLU A 147 -6.00 -19.12 14.92
C GLU A 147 -5.02 -19.00 13.76
N GLU A 148 -5.24 -19.79 12.71
CA GLU A 148 -4.41 -19.84 11.51
C GLU A 148 -5.28 -20.07 10.28
N TYR A 149 -4.86 -19.53 9.14
CA TYR A 149 -5.53 -19.74 7.86
C TYR A 149 -4.52 -19.97 6.73
N HIS A 150 -4.71 -21.06 5.99
CA HIS A 150 -3.94 -21.37 4.79
C HIS A 150 -4.85 -21.30 3.55
N PRO A 151 -4.66 -20.30 2.67
CA PRO A 151 -5.48 -20.15 1.48
C PRO A 151 -5.38 -21.36 0.54
N ILE A 152 -6.53 -21.93 0.18
CA ILE A 152 -6.66 -22.91 -0.90
C ILE A 152 -7.20 -22.20 -2.13
N TRP A 153 -6.50 -22.31 -3.25
CA TRP A 153 -6.82 -21.59 -4.48
C TRP A 153 -7.33 -22.52 -5.58
N SER A 154 -8.48 -22.20 -6.13
CA SER A 154 -8.91 -22.73 -7.42
C SER A 154 -8.17 -22.03 -8.58
N VAL A 155 -8.11 -22.68 -9.74
CA VAL A 155 -7.53 -22.08 -10.97
C VAL A 155 -8.17 -20.73 -11.30
N ARG A 156 -9.48 -20.60 -11.08
CA ARG A 156 -10.22 -19.35 -11.35
C ARG A 156 -9.84 -18.23 -10.39
N GLU A 157 -9.63 -18.54 -9.10
CA GLU A 157 -9.19 -17.55 -8.12
C GLU A 157 -7.74 -17.12 -8.39
N LEU A 158 -6.86 -18.05 -8.78
CA LEU A 158 -5.50 -17.70 -9.21
C LEU A 158 -5.49 -16.75 -10.42
N ALA A 159 -6.39 -16.96 -11.39
CA ALA A 159 -6.53 -16.07 -12.54
C ALA A 159 -7.02 -14.67 -12.11
N VAL A 160 -8.02 -14.59 -11.21
CA VAL A 160 -8.50 -13.32 -10.65
C VAL A 160 -7.38 -12.59 -9.91
N LEU A 161 -6.64 -13.31 -9.06
CA LEU A 161 -5.55 -12.76 -8.28
C LEU A 161 -4.44 -12.21 -9.19
N ARG A 162 -4.09 -12.92 -10.26
CA ARG A 162 -3.10 -12.45 -11.23
C ARG A 162 -3.54 -11.16 -11.92
N VAL A 163 -4.80 -11.08 -12.36
CA VAL A 163 -5.37 -9.86 -12.97
C VAL A 163 -5.36 -8.69 -11.98
N ALA A 164 -5.71 -8.92 -10.71
CA ALA A 164 -5.65 -7.89 -9.69
C ALA A 164 -4.20 -7.38 -9.51
N MET A 165 -3.23 -8.29 -9.43
CA MET A 165 -1.81 -7.91 -9.27
C MET A 165 -1.25 -7.19 -10.50
N GLU A 166 -1.61 -7.61 -11.71
CA GLU A 166 -1.24 -6.90 -12.95
C GLU A 166 -1.75 -5.46 -12.95
N ARG A 167 -2.99 -5.26 -12.49
CA ARG A 167 -3.58 -3.92 -12.32
C ARG A 167 -2.85 -3.12 -11.25
N SER A 168 -2.52 -3.72 -10.11
CA SER A 168 -1.77 -3.02 -9.05
C SER A 168 -0.39 -2.58 -9.54
N VAL A 169 0.30 -3.45 -10.28
CA VAL A 169 1.57 -3.11 -10.94
C VAL A 169 1.40 -1.95 -11.92
N HIS A 170 0.34 -1.96 -12.72
CA HIS A 170 0.07 -0.89 -13.67
C HIS A 170 -0.22 0.46 -12.97
N VAL A 171 -1.04 0.45 -11.92
CA VAL A 171 -1.34 1.65 -11.11
C VAL A 171 -0.05 2.23 -10.53
N LEU A 172 0.75 1.41 -9.84
CA LEU A 172 2.01 1.87 -9.24
C LEU A 172 2.95 2.45 -10.30
N ARG A 173 3.17 1.77 -11.43
CA ARG A 173 4.06 2.30 -12.49
C ARG A 173 3.57 3.62 -13.10
N THR A 174 2.25 3.82 -13.16
CA THR A 174 1.66 5.04 -13.71
C THR A 174 1.77 6.20 -12.73
N ALA A 175 1.52 5.93 -11.45
CA ALA A 175 1.44 6.92 -10.39
C ALA A 175 2.80 7.32 -9.81
N LEU A 176 3.82 6.46 -9.90
CA LEU A 176 5.14 6.75 -9.37
C LEU A 176 5.91 7.74 -10.26
N PRO A 177 6.81 8.57 -9.69
CA PRO A 177 7.75 9.33 -10.48
C PRO A 177 8.69 8.37 -11.23
N PRO A 178 9.20 8.79 -12.41
CA PRO A 178 10.28 8.06 -13.07
C PRO A 178 11.46 7.90 -12.10
N ALA A 179 12.11 6.73 -12.16
CA ALA A 179 13.34 6.46 -11.42
C ALA A 179 14.49 7.34 -11.91
#